data_AF-A0A529LC55-F1
#
_entry.id   AF-A0A529LC55-F1
#
_cell.length_a   1.000
_cell.length_b   1.000
_cell.length_c   1.000
_cell.angle_alpha   90.00
_cell.angle_beta   90.00
_cell.angle_gamma   90.00
#
_symmetry.space_group_name_H-M   'P 1'
#
loop_
_entity.id
_entity.type
_entity.pdbx_description
1 polymer ?
#
loop_
_entity_poly.entity_id
_entity_poly.type
_entity_poly.pdbx_seq_one_letter_code
_entity_poly.pdbx_strand_id
1 'polypeptide(L)'
;SKSILLPTPGWAVKRTLDLLDLLNMPIMDPEQYLIADEECVLDVSKAERQLGWVPQYRDEDMLIAAYSEYRATKDGHAVTTRHVPAE
;
A
#
# COMPACT_ATOMS: atom_id res chain seq x y z
N SER A 1 3.09 20.71 -4.64
CA SER A 1 4.44 20.19 -4.31
C SER A 1 5.30 20.15 -5.55
N LYS A 2 6.57 20.57 -5.46
CA LYS A 2 7.61 20.30 -6.49
C LYS A 2 8.46 19.14 -5.99
N SER A 3 7.96 17.91 -6.08
CA SER A 3 8.72 16.70 -5.76
C SER A 3 9.31 16.12 -7.03
N ILE A 4 10.62 15.86 -7.02
CA ILE A 4 11.31 15.16 -8.12
C ILE A 4 11.08 13.67 -7.92
N LEU A 5 10.49 13.01 -8.92
CA LEU A 5 10.41 11.56 -8.95
C LEU A 5 11.73 11.01 -9.50
N LEU A 6 12.43 10.23 -8.69
CA LEU A 6 13.64 9.52 -9.09
C LEU A 6 13.24 8.14 -9.65
N PRO A 7 13.48 7.85 -10.93
CA PRO A 7 13.25 6.52 -11.46
C PRO A 7 14.28 5.57 -10.85
N THR A 8 13.81 4.58 -10.10
CA THR A 8 14.64 3.58 -9.46
C THR A 8 14.55 2.26 -10.24
N PRO A 9 15.69 1.64 -10.64
CA PRO A 9 15.65 0.34 -11.29
C PRO A 9 15.12 -0.73 -10.33
N GLY A 10 14.02 -1.40 -10.69
CA GLY A 10 13.33 -2.38 -9.82
C GLY A 10 14.26 -3.46 -9.27
N TRP A 11 15.15 -4.01 -10.12
CA TRP A 11 16.13 -5.02 -9.68
C TRP A 11 17.07 -4.53 -8.58
N ALA A 12 17.48 -3.25 -8.62
CA ALA A 12 18.42 -2.69 -7.66
C ALA A 12 17.72 -2.40 -6.32
N VAL A 13 16.47 -1.92 -6.37
CA VAL A 13 15.65 -1.67 -5.18
C VAL A 13 15.31 -2.96 -4.47
N LYS A 14 14.80 -3.96 -5.19
CA LYS A 14 14.45 -5.28 -4.65
C LYS A 14 15.64 -5.90 -3.91
N ARG A 15 16.83 -5.93 -4.53
CA ARG A 15 18.05 -6.47 -3.89
C ARG A 15 18.50 -5.72 -2.65
N THR A 16 18.27 -4.41 -2.61
CA THR A 16 18.60 -3.59 -1.45
C THR A 16 17.63 -3.89 -0.30
N LEU A 17 16.34 -4.06 -0.60
CA LEU A 17 15.31 -4.42 0.38
C LEU A 17 15.51 -5.85 0.90
N ASP A 18 15.80 -6.82 0.02
CA ASP A 18 16.15 -8.19 0.40
C ASP A 18 17.32 -8.23 1.40
N LEU A 19 18.34 -7.38 1.21
CA LEU A 19 19.49 -7.29 2.10
C LEU A 19 19.11 -6.71 3.47
N LEU A 20 18.23 -5.71 3.49
CA LEU A 20 17.73 -5.11 4.73
C LEU A 20 16.87 -6.10 5.51
N ASP A 21 16.04 -6.87 4.82
CA ASP A 21 15.26 -7.97 5.40
C ASP A 21 16.18 -9.04 6.01
N LEU A 22 17.25 -9.43 5.29
CA LEU A 22 18.25 -10.39 5.77
C LEU A 22 18.96 -9.90 7.04
N LEU A 23 19.13 -8.59 7.20
CA LEU A 23 19.71 -7.97 8.40
C LEU A 23 18.70 -7.77 9.54
N ASN A 24 17.49 -8.34 9.43
CA ASN A 24 16.37 -8.14 10.35
C ASN A 24 15.93 -6.66 10.49
N MET A 25 16.08 -5.87 9.42
CA MET A 25 15.63 -4.48 9.36
C MET A 25 14.67 -4.26 8.17
N PRO A 26 13.50 -4.91 8.14
CA PRO A 26 12.54 -4.74 7.07
C PRO A 26 11.97 -3.31 7.07
N ILE A 27 12.10 -2.62 5.94
CA ILE A 27 11.52 -1.27 5.73
C ILE A 27 10.14 -1.36 5.10
N MET A 28 9.93 -2.38 4.28
CA MET A 28 8.70 -2.62 3.52
C MET A 28 8.40 -4.12 3.56
N ASP A 29 7.12 -4.48 3.51
CA ASP A 29 6.76 -5.90 3.44
C ASP A 29 7.25 -6.52 2.11
N PRO A 30 7.83 -7.74 2.12
CA PRO A 30 8.35 -8.40 0.93
C PRO A 30 7.36 -8.51 -0.22
N GLU A 31 6.09 -8.80 0.07
CA GLU A 31 5.08 -8.91 -0.98
C GLU A 31 4.97 -7.61 -1.78
N GLN A 32 5.03 -6.47 -1.07
CA GLN A 32 4.83 -5.14 -1.65
C GLN A 32 5.93 -4.74 -2.63
N TYR A 33 7.21 -4.94 -2.29
CA TYR A 33 8.29 -4.55 -3.20
C TYR A 33 8.52 -5.55 -4.33
N LEU A 34 8.12 -6.81 -4.15
CA LEU A 34 8.24 -7.83 -5.19
C LEU A 34 7.29 -7.56 -6.36
N ILE A 35 6.08 -7.06 -6.09
CA ILE A 35 5.07 -6.73 -7.11
C ILE A 35 5.08 -5.26 -7.55
N ALA A 36 5.97 -4.43 -7.00
CA ALA A 36 5.94 -2.97 -7.21
C ALA A 36 6.18 -2.51 -8.66
N ASP A 37 6.80 -3.37 -9.49
CA ASP A 37 7.05 -3.15 -10.92
C ASP A 37 6.04 -3.88 -11.83
N GLU A 38 5.03 -4.54 -11.25
CA GLU A 38 4.02 -5.31 -11.96
C GLU A 38 2.64 -4.65 -11.84
N GLU A 39 1.89 -4.59 -12.94
CA GLU A 39 0.49 -4.14 -12.91
C GLU A 39 -0.39 -5.29 -12.40
N CYS A 40 -0.67 -5.30 -11.10
CA CYS A 40 -1.55 -6.28 -10.47
C CYS A 40 -2.98 -5.73 -10.40
N VAL A 41 -3.93 -6.40 -11.09
CA VAL A 41 -5.35 -6.06 -11.07
C VAL A 41 -6.15 -7.26 -10.59
N LEU A 42 -6.96 -7.07 -9.54
CA LEU A 42 -7.85 -8.09 -9.03
C LEU A 42 -9.16 -8.16 -9.83
N ASP A 43 -9.39 -9.26 -10.56
CA ASP A 43 -10.66 -9.49 -11.26
C ASP A 43 -11.75 -9.99 -10.30
N VAL A 44 -12.77 -9.15 -10.07
CA VAL A 44 -13.94 -9.46 -9.23
C VAL A 44 -15.15 -9.93 -10.04
N SER A 45 -15.04 -10.04 -11.36
CA SER A 45 -16.18 -10.32 -12.26
C SER A 45 -16.89 -11.64 -11.95
N LYS A 46 -16.16 -12.64 -11.42
CA LYS A 46 -16.77 -13.90 -11.01
C LYS A 46 -17.65 -13.74 -9.75
N ALA A 47 -17.17 -12.98 -8.78
CA ALA A 47 -17.89 -12.70 -7.53
C ALA A 47 -19.15 -11.87 -7.81
N GLU A 48 -19.05 -10.87 -8.69
CA GLU A 48 -20.19 -10.08 -9.14
C GLU A 48 -21.26 -10.96 -9.79
N ARG A 49 -20.89 -11.81 -10.74
CA ARG A 49 -21.84 -12.67 -11.46
C ARG A 49 -22.51 -13.73 -10.57
N GLN A 50 -21.77 -14.31 -9.63
CA GLN A 50 -22.26 -15.46 -8.84
C GLN A 50 -22.93 -15.04 -7.54
N LEU A 51 -22.51 -13.92 -6.96
CA LEU A 51 -22.92 -13.50 -5.62
C LEU A 51 -23.56 -12.10 -5.61
N GLY A 52 -23.57 -11.37 -6.74
CA GLY A 52 -24.00 -9.97 -6.77
C GLY A 52 -23.10 -9.06 -5.93
N TRP A 53 -21.89 -9.53 -5.59
CA TRP A 53 -20.98 -8.85 -4.69
C TRP A 53 -20.05 -7.91 -5.47
N VAL A 54 -19.89 -6.69 -4.94
CA VAL A 54 -18.96 -5.69 -5.46
C VAL A 54 -18.13 -5.13 -4.30
N PRO A 55 -16.84 -4.82 -4.52
CA PRO A 55 -16.00 -4.23 -3.49
C PRO A 55 -16.54 -2.86 -3.08
N GLN A 56 -16.73 -2.67 -1.77
CA GLN A 56 -17.25 -1.44 -1.21
C GLN A 56 -16.20 -0.31 -1.16
N TYR A 57 -14.93 -0.68 -1.07
CA TYR A 57 -13.80 0.26 -0.91
C TYR A 57 -12.81 0.07 -2.06
N ARG A 58 -12.23 1.18 -2.50
CA ARG A 58 -11.17 1.20 -3.50
C ARG A 58 -9.82 1.41 -2.80
N ASP A 59 -8.78 0.77 -3.31
CA ASP A 59 -7.43 0.86 -2.74
C ASP A 59 -6.91 2.30 -2.70
N GLU A 60 -7.22 3.10 -3.74
CA GLU A 60 -6.88 4.53 -3.81
C GLU A 60 -7.42 5.32 -2.61
N ASP A 61 -8.70 5.12 -2.27
CA ASP A 61 -9.36 5.83 -1.17
C ASP A 61 -8.76 5.42 0.18
N MET A 62 -8.41 4.14 0.33
CA MET A 62 -7.70 3.62 1.49
C MET A 62 -6.32 4.27 1.68
N LEU A 63 -5.52 4.35 0.60
CA LEU A 63 -4.20 4.98 0.65
C LEU A 63 -4.27 6.46 1.01
N ILE A 64 -5.25 7.18 0.45
CA ILE A 64 -5.50 8.60 0.76
C ILE A 64 -5.92 8.77 2.23
N ALA A 65 -6.77 7.89 2.74
CA ALA A 65 -7.21 7.92 4.14
C ALA A 65 -6.02 7.73 5.10
N ALA A 66 -5.18 6.72 4.86
CA ALA A 66 -3.99 6.47 5.67
C ALA A 66 -3.01 7.64 5.65
N TYR A 67 -2.77 8.25 4.48
CA TYR A 67 -1.92 9.43 4.37
C TYR A 67 -2.50 10.64 5.12
N SER A 68 -3.82 10.83 5.04
CA SER A 68 -4.52 11.91 5.74
C SER A 68 -4.39 11.77 7.26
N GLU A 69 -4.52 10.55 7.78
CA GLU A 69 -4.28 10.21 9.19
C GLU A 69 -2.84 10.51 9.62
N TYR A 70 -1.85 10.09 8.84
CA TYR A 70 -0.45 10.41 9.11
C TYR A 70 -0.20 11.92 9.16
N ARG A 71 -0.76 12.67 8.20
CA ARG A 71 -0.66 14.14 8.17
C ARG A 71 -1.32 14.80 9.38
N ALA A 72 -2.52 14.37 9.73
CA ALA A 72 -3.23 14.88 10.91
C ALA A 72 -2.42 14.65 12.20
N THR A 73 -1.82 13.46 12.35
CA THR A 73 -0.95 13.12 13.47
C THR A 73 0.30 14.01 13.52
N LYS A 74 0.96 14.23 12.37
CA LYS A 74 2.11 15.13 12.24
C LYS A 74 1.79 16.59 12.55
N ASP A 75 0.60 17.04 12.18
CA ASP A 75 0.13 18.42 12.36
C ASP A 75 -0.48 18.67 13.76
N GLY A 76 -0.49 17.65 14.64
CA GLY A 76 -0.93 17.75 16.04
C GLY A 76 -2.44 17.66 16.25
N HIS A 77 -3.20 17.21 15.25
CA HIS A 77 -4.63 16.99 15.37
C HIS A 77 -4.91 15.62 16.01
N ALA A 78 -5.85 15.56 16.96
CA ALA A 78 -6.30 14.29 17.54
C ALA A 78 -7.02 13.47 16.47
N VAL A 79 -6.40 12.36 16.03
CA VAL A 79 -7.01 11.42 15.10
C VAL A 79 -7.87 10.44 15.89
N THR A 80 -9.16 10.38 15.56
CA THR A 80 -10.05 9.31 16.05
C THR A 80 -9.84 8.07 15.19
N THR A 81 -8.98 7.16 15.63
CA THR A 81 -8.74 5.89 14.94
C THR A 81 -10.02 5.06 14.94
N ARG A 82 -10.61 4.82 13.76
CA ARG A 82 -11.56 3.71 13.57
C ARG A 82 -10.75 2.49 13.19
N HIS A 83 -10.46 1.65 14.17
CA HIS A 83 -9.85 0.34 13.94
C HIS A 83 -10.80 -0.51 13.09
N VAL A 84 -10.49 -0.66 11.80
CA VAL A 84 -11.16 -1.65 10.94
C VAL A 84 -10.43 -2.98 11.18
N PRO A 85 -11.11 -4.03 11.67
CA PRO A 85 -10.48 -5.32 11.87
C PRO A 85 -10.00 -5.89 10.53
N ALA A 86 -8.80 -6.44 10.51
CA ALA A 86 -8.35 -7.30 9.42
C ALA A 86 -9.07 -8.64 9.56
N GLU A 87 -9.94 -8.97 8.61
CA GLU A 87 -10.45 -10.33 8.40
C GLU A 87 -9.54 -11.10 7.43
#